data_AF-A0A2M7ZYW3-F1
#
_entry.id   AF-A0A2M7ZYW3-F1
#
_cell.length_a   1.000
_cell.length_b   1.000
_cell.length_c   1.000
_cell.angle_alpha   90.00
_cell.angle_beta   90.00
_cell.angle_gamma   90.00
#
_symmetry.space_group_name_H-M   'P 1'
#
loop_
_entity.id
_entity.type
_entity.pdbx_description
1 polymer ?
#
loop_
_entity_poly.entity_id
_entity_poly.type
_entity_poly.pdbx_seq_one_letter_code
_entity_poly.pdbx_strand_id
1 'polypeptide(L)' 'MQLTLYSDYSLRVLFYLNQTPKDTATIIEISDFYEISKNHLVKVVHGLVQLGFIISTRGKGGGIKLARSS' A
#
# COMPACT_ATOMS: atom_id res chain seq x y z
N MET A 1 -1.21 -14.02 -20.33
CA MET A 1 -0.61 -13.16 -19.28
C MET A 1 -1.12 -13.64 -17.93
N GLN A 2 -0.24 -14.02 -17.00
CA GLN A 2 -0.62 -14.35 -15.62
C GLN A 2 -0.21 -13.20 -14.70
N LEU A 3 -1.18 -12.59 -14.01
CA LEU A 3 -0.86 -11.67 -12.92
C LEU A 3 -0.33 -12.49 -11.74
N THR A 4 0.81 -12.08 -11.21
CA THR A 4 1.34 -12.66 -9.97
C THR A 4 0.56 -12.11 -8.77
N LEU A 5 0.56 -12.85 -7.66
CA LEU A 5 0.03 -12.33 -6.38
C LEU A 5 0.66 -11.00 -5.98
N TYR A 6 1.94 -10.81 -6.30
CA TYR A 6 2.63 -9.54 -6.05
C TYR A 6 2.00 -8.38 -6.83
N SER A 7 1.69 -8.60 -8.11
CA SER A 7 1.03 -7.60 -8.96
C SER A 7 -0.39 -7.32 -8.50
N ASP A 8 -1.17 -8.35 -8.15
CA ASP A 8 -2.52 -8.19 -7.62
C ASP A 8 -2.53 -7.36 -6.32
N TYR A 9 -1.66 -7.72 -5.36
CA TYR A 9 -1.57 -6.98 -4.10
C TYR A 9 -1.06 -5.55 -4.28
N SER A 10 -0.17 -5.32 -5.25
CA SER A 10 0.29 -3.97 -5.59
C SER A 10 -0.88 -3.09 -6.03
N LEU A 11 -1.75 -3.60 -6.91
CA LEU A 11 -2.94 -2.88 -7.36
C LEU A 11 -3.92 -2.62 -6.22
N ARG A 12 -4.17 -3.62 -5.36
CA ARG A 12 -5.05 -3.46 -4.19
C ARG A 12 -4.56 -2.37 -3.23
N VAL A 13 -3.26 -2.31 -2.95
CA VAL A 13 -2.67 -1.24 -2.13
C VAL A 13 -2.94 0.13 -2.75
N LEU A 14 -2.68 0.29 -4.05
CA LEU A 14 -2.90 1.57 -4.74
C LEU A 14 -4.38 1.98 -4.73
N PHE A 15 -5.30 1.05 -4.97
CA PHE A 15 -6.73 1.32 -4.93
C PHE A 15 -7.23 1.68 -3.55
N TYR A 16 -6.72 1.03 -2.50
CA TYR A 16 -7.07 1.37 -1.13
C TYR A 16 -6.62 2.77 -0.78
N LEU A 17 -5.38 3.13 -1.11
CA LEU A 17 -4.85 4.47 -0.86
C LEU A 17 -5.60 5.56 -1.61
N ASN A 18 -6.12 5.27 -2.81
CA ASN A 18 -6.93 6.23 -3.57
C ASN A 18 -8.36 6.40 -3.01
N GLN A 19 -8.93 5.37 -2.40
CA GLN A 19 -10.30 5.40 -1.85
C GLN A 19 -10.36 5.86 -0.40
N THR A 20 -9.22 5.87 0.29
CA THR A 20 -9.17 6.22 1.71
C THR A 20 -9.33 7.73 1.87
N PRO A 21 -10.33 8.21 2.65
CA PRO A 21 -10.53 9.63 2.89
C PRO A 21 -9.44 10.26 3.78
N LYS A 22 -8.63 9.42 4.44
CA LYS A 22 -7.40 9.84 5.12
C LYS A 22 -6.26 9.93 4.10
N ASP A 23 -5.44 10.98 4.19
CA ASP A 23 -4.25 11.15 3.34
C ASP A 23 -3.15 10.09 3.54
N THR A 24 -3.33 9.14 4.46
CA THR A 24 -2.37 8.09 4.79
C THR A 24 -3.08 6.86 5.35
N ALA A 25 -2.49 5.69 5.12
CA ALA A 25 -2.93 4.42 5.69
C ALA A 25 -1.74 3.60 6.21
N THR A 26 -2.00 2.61 7.04
CA THR A 26 -1.00 1.68 7.55
C THR A 26 -1.09 0.33 6.85
N ILE A 27 0.01 -0.43 6.88
CA ILE A 27 0.01 -1.83 6.40
C ILE A 27 -1.02 -2.67 7.16
N ILE A 28 -1.26 -2.36 8.43
CA ILE A 28 -2.24 -3.07 9.26
C ILE A 28 -3.65 -2.80 8.76
N GLU A 29 -4.02 -1.54 8.51
CA GLU A 29 -5.34 -1.19 7.95
C GLU A 29 -5.60 -1.90 6.62
N ILE A 30 -4.60 -1.95 5.71
CA ILE A 30 -4.74 -2.62 4.41
C ILE A 30 -4.79 -4.15 4.57
N SER A 31 -3.98 -4.70 5.49
CA SER A 31 -3.97 -6.13 5.84
C SER A 31 -5.33 -6.58 6.31
N ASP A 32 -5.94 -5.81 7.20
CA ASP A 32 -7.23 -6.15 7.81
C ASP A 32 -8.38 -5.95 6.81
N PHE A 33 -8.30 -4.94 5.93
CA PHE A 33 -9.33 -4.68 4.92
C PHE A 33 -9.39 -5.74 3.81
N TYR A 34 -8.23 -6.21 3.32
CA TYR A 34 -8.17 -7.20 2.24
C TYR A 34 -7.88 -8.64 2.70
N GLU A 35 -7.74 -8.86 4.01
CA GLU A 35 -7.35 -10.14 4.60
C GLU A 35 -6.03 -10.69 4.03
N ILE A 36 -5.08 -9.80 3.72
CA ILE A 36 -3.75 -10.14 3.19
C ILE A 36 -2.75 -10.11 4.32
N SER A 37 -1.89 -11.14 4.43
CA SER A 37 -0.91 -11.14 5.51
C SER A 37 0.07 -9.96 5.43
N LYS A 38 0.36 -9.37 6.61
CA LYS A 38 1.29 -8.25 6.77
C LYS A 38 2.64 -8.49 6.10
N ASN A 39 3.14 -9.72 6.15
CA ASN A 39 4.43 -10.10 5.53
C ASN A 39 4.44 -9.91 4.01
N HIS A 40 3.34 -10.22 3.33
CA HIS A 40 3.23 -9.97 1.88
C HIS A 40 3.12 -8.48 1.59
N LEU A 41 2.31 -7.76 2.35
CA LEU A 41 2.14 -6.33 2.18
C LEU A 41 3.43 -5.54 2.43
N VAL A 42 4.27 -5.95 3.39
CA VAL A 42 5.58 -5.32 3.60
C VAL A 42 6.44 -5.37 2.33
N LYS A 43 6.50 -6.52 1.65
CA LYS A 43 7.27 -6.68 0.40
C LYS A 43 6.68 -5.86 -0.75
N VAL A 44 5.35 -5.84 -0.86
CA VAL A 44 4.62 -5.07 -1.88
C VAL A 44 4.84 -3.58 -1.67
N VAL A 45 4.58 -3.08 -0.47
CA VAL A 45 4.75 -1.66 -0.10
C VAL A 45 6.18 -1.22 -0.30
N HIS A 46 7.17 -2.02 0.11
CA HIS A 46 8.57 -1.71 -0.14
C HIS A 46 8.86 -1.52 -1.63
N GLY A 47 8.39 -2.42 -2.49
CA GLY A 47 8.60 -2.28 -3.93
C GLY A 47 7.85 -1.08 -4.53
N LEU A 48 6.63 -0.80 -4.09
CA LEU A 48 5.89 0.39 -4.53
C LEU A 48 6.58 1.70 -4.13
N VAL A 49 7.24 1.73 -2.96
CA VAL A 49 8.10 2.88 -2.56
C VAL A 49 9.30 3.00 -3.47
N GLN A 50 10.01 1.90 -3.77
CA GLN A 50 11.16 1.92 -4.68
C GLN A 50 10.79 2.37 -6.10
N LEU A 51 9.59 2.01 -6.56
CA LEU A 51 9.05 2.43 -7.85
C LEU A 51 8.49 3.86 -7.84
N GLY A 52 8.42 4.51 -6.69
CA GLY A 52 7.93 5.88 -6.55
C GLY A 52 6.41 6.03 -6.72
N PHE A 53 5.63 4.95 -6.61
CA PHE A 53 4.16 5.03 -6.65
C PHE A 53 3.56 5.50 -5.32
N ILE A 54 4.23 5.18 -4.20
CA ILE A 54 3.79 5.55 -2.87
C ILE A 54 4.96 6.11 -2.05
N ILE A 55 4.64 6.88 -1.02
CA ILE A 55 5.60 7.44 -0.06
C ILE A 55 5.27 6.84 1.30
N SER A 56 6.30 6.45 2.06
CA SER A 56 6.14 5.98 3.43
C SER A 56 6.76 6.96 4.43
N THR A 57 6.01 7.29 5.48
CA THR A 57 6.46 8.12 6.59
C THR A 57 6.50 7.29 7.86
N ARG A 58 7.60 7.34 8.62
CA ARG A 58 7.75 6.65 9.90
C ARG A 58 7.30 7.53 11.08
N GLY A 59 6.93 6.91 12.20
CA GLY A 59 6.61 7.59 13.47
C GLY A 59 5.14 7.55 13.89
N LYS A 60 4.80 8.22 14.99
CA LYS A 60 3.40 8.41 15.45
C LYS A 60 2.66 9.27 14.42
N GLY A 61 1.58 8.74 13.84
CA GLY A 61 0.88 9.37 12.70
C GLY A 61 1.53 9.10 11.34
N GLY A 62 2.52 8.21 11.27
CA GLY A 62 3.10 7.73 10.02
C GLY A 62 2.16 6.80 9.25
N GLY A 63 2.63 6.33 8.10
CA GLY A 63 1.87 5.46 7.21
C GLY A 63 2.40 5.49 5.79
N ILE A 64 1.56 5.13 4.84
CA ILE A 64 1.80 5.11 3.41
C ILE A 64 0.70 5.86 2.68
N LYS A 65 1.08 6.59 1.63
CA LYS A 65 0.17 7.37 0.79
C LYS A 65 0.64 7.39 -0.66
N LEU A 66 -0.26 7.72 -1.59
CA LEU A 66 0.11 7.87 -3.00
C LEU A 66 1.15 8.99 -3.16
N ALA A 67 2.12 8.76 -4.05
CA ALA A 67 3.16 9.74 -4.34
C ALA A 67 2.67 10.93 -5.19
N ARG A 68 1.57 10.73 -5.92
CA ARG A 68 0.91 11.76 -6.70
C ARG A 68 -0.51 11.91 -6.18
N SER A 69 -0.93 13.15 -5.96
CA SER A 69 -2.32 13.48 -5.71
C SER A 69 -3.13 13.15 -6.96
N SER A 70 -4.19 12.37 -6.79
CA SER A 70 -5.25 12.17 -7.79
C SER A 70 -6.17 13.39 -7.88
#